data_AF-A0A401GHV1-F1
#
_entry.id   AF-A0A401GHV1-F1
#
_cell.length_a   1.000
_cell.length_b   1.000
_cell.length_c   1.000
_cell.angle_alpha   90.00
_cell.angle_beta   90.00
_cell.angle_gamma   90.00
#
_symmetry.space_group_name_H-M   'P 1'
#
loop_
_entity.id
_entity.type
_entity.pdbx_description
1 polymer ?
#
loop_
_entity_poly.entity_id
_entity_poly.type
_entity_poly.pdbx_seq_one_letter_code
_entity_poly.pdbx_strand_id
1 'polypeptide(L)'
;MAPEVYIPAQRAVETLVAKLRRRRVVGSRQAALETVLVLREVVSKARFSNFDQLVALIREVGRRLSEAQPKEHTVGNIVRKVLHNIREEYNTATRGDVASASTKNVFTISKFVLQGQPRKHNVAPKSETTTFLRENDPNDPDSFAKGLKPVLIEAIKEVLDELETVYDNVSKNAKDHIHSDEIILTIGHSHTVEAFLKSAKHYRNYTVIVAETGPSYNGHEMARSLSAAGISTFLVPDSSIYAIMSRVNKVILGAHAILANGGMFAITGTLLAATAARAHSTPVVVCAGQFKLTPLWNLYHDYGALDFADPSSVLGFEEGNLVDKVDVLNPYYDYVGPDLVDVFITNDGDHPPSSVYRLVKETYDDDDHEL
;
A
#
# COMPACT_ATOMS: atom_id res chain seq x y z
N MET A 1 20.35 28.18 -0.87
CA MET A 1 18.95 28.35 -1.28
C MET A 1 18.75 27.45 -2.49
N ALA A 2 18.05 26.32 -2.34
CA ALA A 2 17.62 25.54 -3.49
C ALA A 2 16.64 26.38 -4.32
N PRO A 3 16.67 26.33 -5.66
CA PRO A 3 15.72 27.08 -6.48
C PRO A 3 14.31 26.60 -6.15
N GLU A 4 13.40 27.52 -5.81
CA GLU A 4 11.99 27.19 -5.58
C GLU A 4 11.40 26.62 -6.87
N VAL A 5 11.19 25.30 -6.89
CA VAL A 5 10.51 24.63 -8.00
C VAL A 5 9.05 25.09 -7.98
N TYR A 6 8.59 25.72 -9.06
CA TYR A 6 7.19 26.11 -9.19
C TYR A 6 6.31 24.85 -9.23
N ILE A 7 5.42 24.71 -8.25
CA ILE A 7 4.50 23.57 -8.14
C ILE A 7 3.15 23.92 -8.78
N PRO A 8 2.77 23.30 -9.90
CA PRO A 8 1.43 23.40 -10.46
C PRO A 8 0.39 22.87 -9.46
N ALA A 9 -0.82 23.44 -9.47
CA ALA A 9 -1.90 23.04 -8.55
C ALA A 9 -1.55 23.19 -7.05
N GLN A 10 -0.67 24.12 -6.68
CA GLN A 10 -0.21 24.34 -5.31
C GLN A 10 -1.33 24.37 -4.26
N ARG A 11 -2.49 24.96 -4.58
CA ARG A 11 -3.67 24.98 -3.68
C ARG A 11 -4.17 23.58 -3.31
N ALA A 12 -4.20 22.64 -4.26
CA ALA A 12 -4.63 21.27 -4.01
C ALA A 12 -3.62 20.54 -3.10
N VAL A 13 -2.32 20.71 -3.38
CA VAL A 13 -1.23 20.17 -2.56
C VAL A 13 -1.31 20.71 -1.13
N GLU A 14 -1.45 22.02 -0.95
CA GLU A 14 -1.55 22.64 0.38
C GLU A 14 -2.81 22.22 1.15
N THR A 15 -3.92 22.01 0.43
CA THR A 15 -5.15 21.51 1.04
C THR A 15 -4.94 20.10 1.59
N LEU A 16 -4.29 19.21 0.82
CA LEU A 16 -3.98 17.85 1.27
C LEU A 16 -2.96 17.86 2.42
N VAL A 17 -1.89 18.66 2.33
CA VAL A 17 -0.92 18.84 3.42
C VAL A 17 -1.62 19.28 4.72
N ALA A 18 -2.53 20.26 4.64
CA ALA A 18 -3.28 20.73 5.80
C ALA A 18 -4.21 19.65 6.36
N LYS A 19 -4.84 18.83 5.51
CA LYS A 19 -5.67 17.68 5.94
C LYS A 19 -4.83 16.60 6.63
N LEU A 20 -3.66 16.26 6.08
CA LEU A 20 -2.74 15.25 6.62
C LEU A 20 -2.17 15.68 7.99
N ARG A 21 -1.72 16.94 8.10
CA ARG A 21 -1.23 17.51 9.37
C ARG A 21 -2.29 17.51 10.47
N ARG A 22 -3.54 17.80 10.10
CA ARG A 22 -4.68 17.82 11.02
C ARG A 22 -5.30 16.44 11.28
N ARG A 23 -4.70 15.35 10.76
CA ARG A 23 -5.22 13.97 10.85
C ARG A 23 -6.71 13.88 10.46
N ARG A 24 -7.14 14.63 9.43
CA ARG A 24 -8.52 14.56 8.90
C ARG A 24 -8.71 13.43 7.91
N VAL A 25 -7.62 13.03 7.25
CA VAL A 25 -7.57 11.85 6.40
C VAL A 25 -6.87 10.79 7.23
N VAL A 26 -7.66 9.85 7.75
CA VAL A 26 -7.18 8.75 8.59
C VAL A 26 -7.41 7.46 7.81
N GLY A 27 -6.36 6.65 7.69
CA GLY A 27 -6.43 5.37 7.00
C GLY A 27 -5.67 5.36 5.68
N SER A 28 -4.92 4.27 5.50
CA SER A 28 -4.00 4.08 4.40
C SER A 28 -4.66 4.23 3.02
N ARG A 29 -5.85 3.67 2.81
CA ARG A 29 -6.52 3.72 1.50
C ARG A 29 -6.98 5.13 1.15
N GLN A 30 -7.58 5.85 2.09
CA GLN A 30 -8.05 7.22 1.82
C GLN A 30 -6.87 8.17 1.58
N ALA A 31 -5.79 8.03 2.35
CA ALA A 31 -4.55 8.75 2.13
C ALA A 31 -3.95 8.43 0.75
N ALA A 32 -3.94 7.16 0.33
CA ALA A 32 -3.50 6.76 -1.00
C ALA A 32 -4.32 7.43 -2.11
N LEU A 33 -5.65 7.32 -2.04
CA LEU A 33 -6.56 7.87 -3.05
C LEU A 33 -6.45 9.39 -3.18
N GLU A 34 -6.46 10.12 -2.06
CA GLU A 34 -6.29 11.58 -2.11
C GLU A 34 -4.92 11.98 -2.67
N THR A 35 -3.86 11.20 -2.38
CA THR A 35 -2.51 11.43 -2.92
C THR A 35 -2.46 11.24 -4.44
N VAL A 36 -2.99 10.13 -4.96
CA VAL A 36 -3.05 9.87 -6.41
C VAL A 36 -3.83 10.97 -7.13
N LEU A 37 -4.96 11.40 -6.58
CA LEU A 37 -5.79 12.45 -7.18
C LEU A 37 -5.06 13.79 -7.26
N VAL A 38 -4.32 14.16 -6.21
CA VAL A 38 -3.49 15.38 -6.21
C VAL A 38 -2.35 15.26 -7.23
N LEU A 39 -1.65 14.12 -7.27
CA LEU A 39 -0.59 13.88 -8.26
C LEU A 39 -1.11 13.98 -9.70
N ARG A 40 -2.28 13.41 -9.98
CA ARG A 40 -2.95 13.55 -11.28
C ARG A 40 -3.22 15.01 -11.66
N GLU A 41 -3.70 15.81 -10.71
CA GLU A 41 -3.96 17.24 -10.95
C GLU A 41 -2.67 18.03 -11.21
N VAL A 42 -1.61 17.73 -10.44
CA VAL A 42 -0.28 18.34 -10.61
C VAL A 42 0.27 18.02 -12.00
N VAL A 43 0.30 16.74 -12.41
CA VAL A 43 0.84 16.31 -13.71
C VAL A 43 0.03 16.89 -14.88
N SER A 44 -1.30 16.96 -14.76
CA SER A 44 -2.16 17.57 -15.78
C SER A 44 -1.82 19.05 -16.03
N LYS A 45 -1.59 19.81 -14.94
CA LYS A 45 -1.29 21.25 -15.00
C LYS A 45 0.21 21.56 -15.17
N ALA A 46 1.09 20.58 -15.02
CA ALA A 46 2.53 20.76 -15.13
C ALA A 46 2.96 21.19 -16.53
N ARG A 47 3.96 22.06 -16.60
CA ARG A 47 4.68 22.40 -17.83
C ARG A 47 6.12 21.95 -17.62
N PHE A 48 6.62 21.12 -18.51
CA PHE A 48 7.96 20.53 -18.44
C PHE A 48 8.49 20.34 -19.84
N SER A 49 9.79 20.60 -20.02
CA SER A 49 10.48 20.45 -21.32
C SER A 49 11.38 19.22 -21.36
N ASN A 50 11.70 18.66 -20.19
CA ASN A 50 12.47 17.43 -20.00
C ASN A 50 11.73 16.53 -19.00
N PHE A 51 11.87 15.21 -19.17
CA PHE A 51 11.41 14.20 -18.22
C PHE A 51 11.97 14.42 -16.81
N ASP A 52 13.25 14.78 -16.69
CA ASP A 52 13.88 15.03 -15.39
C ASP A 52 13.21 16.16 -14.59
N GLN A 53 12.69 17.18 -15.29
CA GLN A 53 11.97 18.29 -14.64
C GLN A 53 10.65 17.80 -14.05
N LEU A 54 9.97 16.87 -14.71
CA LEU A 54 8.75 16.27 -14.21
C LEU A 54 9.02 15.37 -13.01
N VAL A 55 10.05 14.53 -13.08
CA VAL A 55 10.46 13.67 -11.96
C VAL A 55 10.82 14.51 -10.73
N ALA A 56 11.61 15.57 -10.91
CA ALA A 56 11.96 16.50 -9.84
C ALA A 56 10.73 17.19 -9.22
N LEU A 57 9.76 17.58 -10.06
CA LEU A 57 8.51 18.17 -9.59
C LEU A 57 7.69 17.20 -8.74
N ILE A 58 7.53 15.96 -9.20
CA ILE A 58 6.75 14.93 -8.48
C ILE A 58 7.46 14.55 -7.16
N ARG A 59 8.79 14.42 -7.17
CA ARG A 59 9.59 14.19 -5.95
C ARG A 59 9.39 15.31 -4.94
N GLU A 60 9.49 16.57 -5.35
CA GLU A 60 9.29 17.71 -4.45
C GLU A 60 7.87 17.77 -3.85
N VAL A 61 6.83 17.48 -4.64
CA VAL A 61 5.46 17.35 -4.13
C VAL A 61 5.37 16.19 -3.14
N GLY A 62 5.97 15.05 -3.46
CA GLY A 62 6.02 13.87 -2.61
C GLY A 62 6.71 14.09 -1.27
N ARG A 63 7.85 14.80 -1.29
CA ARG A 63 8.58 15.21 -0.08
C ARG A 63 7.70 16.07 0.82
N ARG A 64 7.06 17.11 0.27
CA ARG A 64 6.13 17.97 1.02
C ARG A 64 4.95 17.22 1.63
N LEU A 65 4.40 16.24 0.91
CA LEU A 65 3.29 15.42 1.38
C LEU A 65 3.75 14.42 2.47
N SER A 66 4.91 13.81 2.30
CA SER A 66 5.48 12.86 3.27
C SER A 66 5.90 13.57 4.57
N GLU A 67 6.48 14.77 4.48
CA GLU A 67 6.80 15.62 5.64
C GLU A 67 5.55 16.10 6.40
N ALA A 68 4.38 16.14 5.75
CA ALA A 68 3.13 16.54 6.39
C ALA A 68 2.63 15.52 7.42
N GLN A 69 2.86 14.23 7.16
CA GLN A 69 2.56 13.14 8.08
C GLN A 69 3.55 11.97 7.84
N PRO A 70 4.75 12.00 8.44
CA PRO A 70 5.80 11.02 8.16
C PRO A 70 5.47 9.60 8.63
N LYS A 71 4.43 9.45 9.46
CA LYS A 71 3.93 8.17 9.96
C LYS A 71 2.98 7.46 9.00
N GLU A 72 2.40 8.18 8.05
CA GLU A 72 1.55 7.60 7.02
C GLU A 72 2.39 7.28 5.78
N HIS A 73 3.09 6.13 5.81
CA HIS A 73 4.00 5.71 4.74
C HIS A 73 3.31 5.54 3.39
N THR A 74 2.01 5.26 3.39
CA THR A 74 1.20 5.09 2.19
C THR A 74 1.33 6.27 1.20
N VAL A 75 1.41 7.50 1.72
CA VAL A 75 1.51 8.71 0.89
C VAL A 75 2.81 8.67 0.07
N GLY A 76 3.94 8.42 0.72
CA GLY A 76 5.23 8.31 0.04
C GLY A 76 5.30 7.11 -0.89
N ASN A 77 4.73 5.97 -0.49
CA ASN A 77 4.69 4.76 -1.31
C ASN A 77 3.93 5.00 -2.62
N ILE A 78 2.79 5.67 -2.58
CA ILE A 78 2.06 6.04 -3.79
C ILE A 78 2.85 6.97 -4.70
N VAL A 79 3.56 7.95 -4.15
CA VAL A 79 4.42 8.83 -4.96
C VAL A 79 5.49 8.01 -5.67
N ARG A 80 6.17 7.10 -4.96
CA ARG A 80 7.20 6.22 -5.54
C ARG A 80 6.63 5.30 -6.62
N LYS A 81 5.45 4.72 -6.38
CA LYS A 81 4.77 3.87 -7.37
C LYS A 81 4.41 4.64 -8.63
N VAL A 82 3.90 5.87 -8.48
CA VAL A 82 3.61 6.75 -9.61
C VAL A 82 4.89 7.12 -10.37
N LEU A 83 5.99 7.42 -9.67
CA LEU A 83 7.28 7.70 -10.30
C LEU A 83 7.79 6.50 -11.10
N HIS A 84 7.71 5.30 -10.53
CA HIS A 84 8.11 4.06 -11.18
C HIS A 84 7.30 3.82 -12.46
N ASN A 85 5.96 3.83 -12.40
CA ASN A 85 5.11 3.64 -13.58
C ASN A 85 5.38 4.72 -14.65
N ILE A 86 5.59 5.98 -14.26
CA ILE A 86 5.92 7.06 -15.18
C ILE A 86 7.27 6.81 -15.89
N ARG A 87 8.27 6.28 -15.18
CA ARG A 87 9.57 5.90 -15.78
C ARG A 87 9.44 4.71 -16.72
N GLU A 88 8.65 3.71 -16.37
CA GLU A 88 8.42 2.55 -17.22
C GLU A 88 7.73 2.94 -18.54
N GLU A 89 6.70 3.78 -18.47
CA GLU A 89 5.99 4.28 -19.64
C GLU A 89 6.87 5.17 -20.52
N TYR A 90 7.63 6.08 -19.91
CA TYR A 90 8.60 6.91 -20.63
C TYR A 90 9.65 6.04 -21.33
N ASN A 91 10.25 5.08 -20.63
CA ASN A 91 11.22 4.15 -21.22
C ASN A 91 10.63 3.33 -22.36
N THR A 92 9.36 2.94 -22.26
CA THR A 92 8.64 2.19 -23.30
C THR A 92 8.40 3.06 -24.53
N ALA A 93 7.97 4.32 -24.34
CA ALA A 93 7.81 5.29 -25.42
C ALA A 93 9.14 5.56 -26.13
N THR A 94 10.24 5.80 -25.40
CA THR A 94 11.56 6.06 -25.98
C THR A 94 12.20 4.81 -26.60
N ARG A 95 11.99 3.61 -26.04
CA ARG A 95 12.49 2.35 -26.64
C ARG A 95 11.73 1.98 -27.91
N GLY A 96 10.45 2.32 -28.01
CA GLY A 96 9.68 2.25 -29.25
C GLY A 96 10.35 3.03 -30.39
N ASP A 97 10.98 4.16 -30.07
CA ASP A 97 11.72 5.00 -31.04
C ASP A 97 13.07 4.38 -31.46
N VAL A 98 13.81 3.72 -30.55
CA VAL A 98 15.10 3.09 -30.88
C VAL A 98 14.94 1.81 -31.70
N ALA A 99 13.84 1.07 -31.50
CA ALA A 99 13.51 -0.12 -32.29
C ALA A 99 13.22 0.22 -33.77
N SER A 100 12.84 1.47 -34.08
CA SER A 100 12.63 1.93 -35.47
C SER A 100 13.88 2.55 -36.11
N ALA A 101 14.96 2.77 -35.36
CA ALA A 101 16.20 3.39 -35.86
C ALA A 101 17.41 2.44 -35.94
N SER A 102 17.29 1.19 -35.46
CA SER A 102 18.37 0.22 -35.63
C SER A 102 17.86 -1.21 -35.83
N THR A 103 17.64 -1.58 -37.09
CA THR A 103 17.51 -2.99 -37.49
C THR A 103 18.86 -3.70 -37.33
N LYS A 104 19.21 -4.07 -36.10
CA LYS A 104 20.07 -5.23 -35.83
C LYS A 104 19.27 -6.17 -34.95
N ASN A 105 18.72 -7.21 -35.59
CA ASN A 105 18.05 -8.33 -34.93
C ASN A 105 18.96 -8.95 -33.86
N VAL A 106 18.83 -8.48 -32.61
CA VAL A 106 19.34 -9.21 -31.46
C VAL A 106 18.26 -10.21 -31.08
N PHE A 107 18.45 -11.45 -31.52
CA PHE A 107 17.60 -12.57 -31.12
C PHE A 107 17.86 -12.90 -29.65
N THR A 108 16.89 -12.63 -28.77
CA THR A 108 16.92 -13.07 -27.37
C THR A 108 16.28 -14.47 -27.25
N ILE A 109 17.01 -15.41 -26.66
CA ILE A 109 16.60 -16.82 -26.46
C ILE A 109 15.25 -16.94 -25.74
N SER A 110 14.94 -16.01 -24.84
CA SER A 110 13.70 -15.94 -24.08
C SER A 110 12.45 -15.90 -24.97
N LYS A 111 12.54 -15.25 -26.15
CA LYS A 111 11.43 -15.11 -27.10
C LYS A 111 11.24 -16.36 -27.98
N PHE A 112 12.30 -17.15 -28.19
CA PHE A 112 12.25 -18.41 -28.95
C PHE A 112 11.58 -19.53 -28.15
N VAL A 113 11.84 -19.60 -26.84
CA VAL A 113 11.28 -20.62 -25.94
C VAL A 113 9.76 -20.46 -25.77
N LEU A 114 9.27 -19.22 -25.75
CA LEU A 114 7.85 -18.92 -25.55
C LEU A 114 6.97 -19.13 -26.80
N GLN A 115 7.52 -18.94 -28.02
CA GLN A 115 6.69 -18.83 -29.22
C GLN A 115 6.72 -20.03 -30.18
N GLY A 116 7.48 -21.10 -29.87
CA GLY A 116 7.30 -22.41 -30.52
C GLY A 116 7.01 -22.36 -32.03
N GLN A 117 8.01 -21.95 -32.82
CA GLN A 117 8.04 -21.81 -34.30
C GLN A 117 7.43 -20.54 -34.93
N PRO A 118 8.08 -19.99 -35.99
CA PRO A 118 7.63 -18.77 -36.65
C PRO A 118 6.59 -19.08 -37.74
N ARG A 119 5.33 -18.67 -37.53
CA ARG A 119 4.38 -18.51 -38.63
C ARG A 119 4.52 -17.10 -39.22
N LYS A 120 4.88 -17.02 -40.50
CA LYS A 120 4.86 -15.78 -41.28
C LYS A 120 3.41 -15.28 -41.37
N HIS A 121 3.10 -14.20 -40.67
CA HIS A 121 1.91 -13.40 -40.94
C HIS A 121 2.36 -11.97 -41.23
N ASN A 122 2.36 -11.61 -42.52
CA ASN A 122 2.48 -10.22 -42.95
C ASN A 122 1.13 -9.55 -42.68
N VAL A 123 1.05 -8.81 -41.59
CA VAL A 123 -0.02 -7.84 -41.39
C VAL A 123 0.57 -6.47 -41.65
N ALA A 124 -0.01 -5.74 -42.60
CA ALA A 124 0.37 -4.37 -42.92
C ALA A 124 0.22 -3.49 -41.67
N PRO A 125 1.22 -2.66 -41.34
CA PRO A 125 1.08 -1.72 -40.24
C PRO A 125 0.03 -0.68 -40.62
N LYS A 126 -1.07 -0.65 -39.87
CA LYS A 126 -1.94 0.54 -39.83
C LYS A 126 -1.08 1.69 -39.30
N SER A 127 -1.19 2.82 -39.95
CA SER A 127 -0.50 4.06 -39.61
C SER A 127 -0.87 4.51 -38.19
N GLU A 128 -0.07 4.10 -37.21
CA GLU A 128 -0.02 4.77 -35.92
C GLU A 128 0.84 6.03 -36.10
N THR A 129 0.24 7.18 -35.77
CA THR A 129 0.86 8.48 -35.85
C THR A 129 2.05 8.52 -34.88
N THR A 130 3.25 8.22 -35.37
CA THR A 130 4.49 8.29 -34.58
C THR A 130 4.80 9.75 -34.27
N THR A 131 4.42 10.17 -33.08
CA THR A 131 4.66 11.52 -32.59
C THR A 131 6.09 11.55 -32.06
N PHE A 132 7.04 12.10 -32.83
CA PHE A 132 8.42 12.25 -32.41
C PHE A 132 8.49 13.10 -31.13
N LEU A 133 8.79 12.49 -29.97
CA LEU A 133 8.99 13.22 -28.71
C LEU A 133 10.45 13.72 -28.65
N ARG A 134 10.69 14.92 -29.16
CA ARG A 134 11.98 15.62 -28.98
C ARG A 134 11.98 16.36 -27.65
N GLU A 135 12.89 15.98 -26.76
CA GLU A 135 13.15 16.72 -25.54
C GLU A 135 13.86 18.04 -25.84
N ASN A 136 13.52 19.07 -25.07
CA ASN A 136 14.12 20.40 -25.16
C ASN A 136 14.10 21.01 -26.57
N ASP A 137 12.97 20.88 -27.30
CA ASP A 137 12.82 21.58 -28.59
C ASP A 137 12.76 23.11 -28.35
N PRO A 138 13.71 23.89 -28.90
CA PRO A 138 13.77 25.34 -28.68
C PRO A 138 12.60 26.10 -29.34
N ASN A 139 11.83 25.47 -30.23
CA ASN A 139 10.72 26.12 -30.94
C ASN A 139 9.34 25.89 -30.29
N ASP A 140 9.11 24.75 -29.61
CA ASP A 140 7.90 24.49 -28.80
C ASP A 140 8.25 23.66 -27.54
N PRO A 141 8.53 24.32 -26.40
CA PRO A 141 8.91 23.62 -25.16
C PRO A 141 7.77 22.78 -24.56
N ASP A 142 6.52 22.99 -25.00
CA ASP A 142 5.34 22.28 -24.52
C ASP A 142 4.97 21.06 -25.40
N SER A 143 5.59 20.90 -26.58
CA SER A 143 5.31 19.78 -27.50
C SER A 143 5.55 18.42 -26.84
N PHE A 144 6.68 18.30 -26.14
CA PHE A 144 7.05 17.11 -25.36
C PHE A 144 6.00 16.78 -24.27
N ALA A 145 5.62 17.80 -23.49
CA ALA A 145 4.61 17.63 -22.44
C ALA A 145 3.23 17.26 -23.01
N LYS A 146 2.82 17.83 -24.14
CA LYS A 146 1.52 17.51 -24.78
C LYS A 146 1.43 16.07 -25.24
N GLY A 147 2.52 15.51 -25.77
CA GLY A 147 2.56 14.12 -26.22
C GLY A 147 2.66 13.12 -25.08
N LEU A 148 3.42 13.42 -24.03
CA LEU A 148 3.65 12.48 -22.92
C LEU A 148 2.50 12.50 -21.89
N LYS A 149 1.87 13.65 -21.64
CA LYS A 149 0.82 13.80 -20.62
C LYS A 149 -0.32 12.77 -20.69
N PRO A 150 -0.91 12.45 -21.86
CA PRO A 150 -1.97 11.44 -21.94
C PRO A 150 -1.51 10.08 -21.43
N VAL A 151 -0.30 9.64 -21.80
CA VAL A 151 0.31 8.38 -21.36
C VAL A 151 0.52 8.39 -19.84
N LEU A 152 1.03 9.49 -19.29
CA LEU A 152 1.25 9.58 -17.83
C LEU A 152 -0.06 9.64 -17.04
N ILE A 153 -1.10 10.28 -17.59
CA ILE A 153 -2.42 10.32 -16.96
C ILE A 153 -3.06 8.93 -16.97
N GLU A 154 -2.83 8.13 -18.02
CA GLU A 154 -3.24 6.74 -18.10
C GLU A 154 -2.51 5.90 -17.03
N ALA A 155 -1.18 6.01 -16.92
CA ALA A 155 -0.40 5.33 -15.88
C ALA A 155 -0.86 5.67 -14.45
N ILE A 156 -1.17 6.95 -14.17
CA ILE A 156 -1.71 7.38 -12.87
C ILE A 156 -3.12 6.82 -12.65
N LYS A 157 -3.92 6.70 -13.71
CA LYS A 157 -5.26 6.11 -13.64
C LYS A 157 -5.20 4.62 -13.34
N GLU A 158 -4.23 3.88 -13.90
CA GLU A 158 -4.03 2.47 -13.56
C GLU A 158 -3.76 2.26 -12.06
N VAL A 159 -2.91 3.10 -11.45
CA VAL A 159 -2.69 3.08 -9.99
C VAL A 159 -3.98 3.36 -9.22
N LEU A 160 -4.83 4.26 -9.71
CA LEU A 160 -6.13 4.55 -9.09
C LEU A 160 -7.08 3.34 -9.19
N ASP A 161 -7.21 2.75 -10.36
CA ASP A 161 -8.09 1.59 -10.62
C ASP A 161 -7.60 0.36 -9.80
N GLU A 162 -6.28 0.19 -9.63
CA GLU A 162 -5.69 -0.79 -8.73
C GLU A 162 -6.12 -0.54 -7.27
N LEU A 163 -5.97 0.69 -6.76
CA LEU A 163 -6.36 1.06 -5.39
C LEU A 163 -7.85 0.85 -5.09
N GLU A 164 -8.70 0.96 -6.10
CA GLU A 164 -10.13 0.68 -5.97
C GLU A 164 -10.44 -0.81 -5.88
N THR A 165 -9.69 -1.63 -6.64
CA THR A 165 -9.93 -3.08 -6.76
C THR A 165 -9.15 -3.95 -5.76
N VAL A 166 -8.27 -3.37 -4.94
CA VAL A 166 -7.42 -4.11 -3.97
C VAL A 166 -8.23 -5.08 -3.10
N TYR A 167 -9.35 -4.61 -2.52
CA TYR A 167 -10.11 -5.44 -1.58
C TYR A 167 -10.72 -6.66 -2.26
N ASP A 168 -11.21 -6.50 -3.49
CA ASP A 168 -11.78 -7.60 -4.25
C ASP A 168 -10.71 -8.59 -4.68
N ASN A 169 -9.54 -8.10 -5.12
CA ASN A 169 -8.42 -8.94 -5.53
C ASN A 169 -7.87 -9.78 -4.37
N VAL A 170 -7.63 -9.16 -3.21
CA VAL A 170 -7.20 -9.88 -2.00
C VAL A 170 -8.26 -10.90 -1.56
N SER A 171 -9.55 -10.53 -1.65
CA SER A 171 -10.66 -11.38 -1.20
C SER A 171 -10.93 -12.60 -2.11
N LYS A 172 -10.43 -12.63 -3.34
CA LYS A 172 -10.52 -13.80 -4.23
C LYS A 172 -9.73 -15.00 -3.69
N ASN A 173 -8.62 -14.74 -3.01
CA ASN A 173 -7.74 -15.76 -2.45
C ASN A 173 -8.30 -16.39 -1.15
N ALA A 174 -9.37 -15.81 -0.58
CA ALA A 174 -9.90 -16.24 0.71
C ALA A 174 -10.39 -17.69 0.74
N LYS A 175 -10.91 -18.20 -0.40
CA LYS A 175 -11.39 -19.58 -0.54
C LYS A 175 -10.28 -20.62 -0.35
N ASP A 176 -9.03 -20.26 -0.64
CA ASP A 176 -7.90 -21.18 -0.63
C ASP A 176 -7.25 -21.26 0.75
N HIS A 177 -7.42 -20.24 1.60
CA HIS A 177 -6.84 -20.17 2.94
C HIS A 177 -7.80 -20.53 4.09
N ILE A 178 -9.11 -20.34 3.92
CA ILE A 178 -10.11 -20.55 4.97
C ILE A 178 -10.87 -21.83 4.69
N HIS A 179 -10.83 -22.82 5.58
CA HIS A 179 -11.60 -24.07 5.45
C HIS A 179 -12.84 -24.10 6.35
N SER A 180 -13.73 -25.06 6.10
CA SER A 180 -14.93 -25.24 6.91
C SER A 180 -14.57 -25.65 8.34
N ASP A 181 -15.36 -25.17 9.31
CA ASP A 181 -15.21 -25.47 10.74
C ASP A 181 -13.87 -25.03 11.35
N GLU A 182 -13.14 -24.12 10.68
CA GLU A 182 -11.95 -23.50 11.25
C GLU A 182 -12.28 -22.36 12.21
N ILE A 183 -11.42 -22.18 13.20
CA ILE A 183 -11.45 -21.07 14.14
C ILE A 183 -10.34 -20.08 13.78
N ILE A 184 -10.73 -18.88 13.37
CA ILE A 184 -9.83 -17.81 12.95
C ILE A 184 -9.78 -16.73 14.02
N LEU A 185 -8.59 -16.25 14.38
CA LEU A 185 -8.42 -15.08 15.24
C LEU A 185 -8.08 -13.84 14.40
N THR A 186 -8.71 -12.71 14.70
CA THR A 186 -8.39 -11.39 14.14
C THR A 186 -8.41 -10.34 15.26
N ILE A 187 -7.70 -9.23 15.05
CA ILE A 187 -7.64 -8.10 15.99
C ILE A 187 -8.23 -6.85 15.33
N GLY A 188 -9.00 -6.10 16.11
CA GLY A 188 -9.48 -4.76 15.77
C GLY A 188 -10.36 -4.74 14.54
N HIS A 189 -10.22 -3.70 13.72
CA HIS A 189 -10.99 -3.57 12.48
C HIS A 189 -10.08 -3.26 11.30
N SER A 190 -10.11 -4.14 10.31
CA SER A 190 -9.43 -3.97 9.04
C SER A 190 -10.39 -4.27 7.90
N HIS A 191 -10.65 -3.29 7.04
CA HIS A 191 -11.53 -3.47 5.88
C HIS A 191 -11.06 -4.57 4.93
N THR A 192 -9.74 -4.74 4.77
CA THR A 192 -9.17 -5.79 3.92
C THR A 192 -9.46 -7.18 4.49
N VAL A 193 -9.28 -7.36 5.81
CA VAL A 193 -9.57 -8.64 6.49
C VAL A 193 -11.08 -8.89 6.54
N GLU A 194 -11.89 -7.85 6.77
CA GLU A 194 -13.34 -7.93 6.76
C GLU A 194 -13.87 -8.41 5.40
N ALA A 195 -13.41 -7.81 4.30
CA ALA A 195 -13.77 -8.22 2.95
C ALA A 195 -13.31 -9.66 2.65
N PHE A 196 -12.09 -10.01 3.07
CA PHE A 196 -11.53 -11.34 2.92
C PHE A 196 -12.38 -12.42 3.61
N LEU A 197 -12.76 -12.19 4.87
CA LEU A 197 -13.64 -13.09 5.62
C LEU A 197 -15.03 -13.16 4.96
N LYS A 198 -15.66 -12.03 4.65
CA LYS A 198 -16.98 -12.00 4.00
C LYS A 198 -16.99 -12.78 2.68
N SER A 199 -15.94 -12.65 1.86
CA SER A 199 -15.80 -13.42 0.62
C SER A 199 -15.75 -14.93 0.87
N ALA A 200 -14.97 -15.39 1.86
CA ALA A 200 -14.89 -16.80 2.21
C ALA A 200 -16.22 -17.39 2.70
N LYS A 201 -17.10 -16.59 3.31
CA LYS A 201 -18.39 -17.04 3.84
C LYS A 201 -19.34 -17.55 2.74
N HIS A 202 -19.21 -17.05 1.51
CA HIS A 202 -19.99 -17.56 0.38
C HIS A 202 -19.69 -19.01 0.04
N TYR A 203 -18.49 -19.50 0.40
CA TYR A 203 -18.04 -20.84 0.07
C TYR A 203 -18.11 -21.80 1.27
N ARG A 204 -17.83 -21.31 2.48
CA ARG A 204 -17.60 -22.16 3.67
C ARG A 204 -18.17 -21.53 4.95
N ASN A 205 -18.49 -22.39 5.90
CA ASN A 205 -18.90 -22.00 7.25
C ASN A 205 -17.72 -22.16 8.20
N TYR A 206 -17.41 -21.13 8.97
CA TYR A 206 -16.29 -21.12 9.89
C TYR A 206 -16.58 -20.12 11.02
N THR A 207 -15.72 -20.10 12.02
CA THR A 207 -15.86 -19.27 13.22
C THR A 207 -14.75 -18.24 13.30
N VAL A 208 -15.08 -17.00 13.66
CA VAL A 208 -14.12 -15.92 13.84
C VAL A 208 -14.14 -15.43 15.28
N ILE A 209 -12.98 -15.36 15.90
CA ILE A 209 -12.76 -14.69 17.17
C ILE A 209 -12.16 -13.32 16.86
N VAL A 210 -12.85 -12.27 17.29
CA VAL A 210 -12.43 -10.89 17.13
C VAL A 210 -11.98 -10.36 18.49
N ALA A 211 -10.72 -9.97 18.59
CA ALA A 211 -10.19 -9.22 19.73
C ALA A 211 -10.55 -7.73 19.58
N GLU A 212 -11.07 -7.14 20.66
CA GLU A 212 -11.70 -5.81 20.61
C GLU A 212 -10.73 -4.63 20.41
N THR A 213 -9.45 -4.78 20.75
CA THR A 213 -8.44 -3.72 20.70
C THR A 213 -8.77 -2.54 21.61
N GLY A 214 -8.77 -2.78 22.93
CA GLY A 214 -8.78 -1.71 23.92
C GLY A 214 -7.50 -0.89 23.80
N PRO A 215 -7.56 0.47 23.81
CA PRO A 215 -8.66 1.34 24.23
C PRO A 215 -9.60 1.83 23.11
N SER A 216 -9.34 1.50 21.84
CA SER A 216 -10.13 2.02 20.71
C SER A 216 -11.45 1.26 20.48
N TYR A 217 -11.53 0.00 20.90
CA TYR A 217 -12.71 -0.88 20.76
C TYR A 217 -13.22 -1.06 19.33
N ASN A 218 -12.37 -0.82 18.33
CA ASN A 218 -12.73 -0.91 16.91
C ASN A 218 -13.20 -2.33 16.52
N GLY A 219 -12.75 -3.37 17.23
CA GLY A 219 -13.17 -4.75 16.97
C GLY A 219 -14.68 -5.00 17.15
N HIS A 220 -15.38 -4.14 17.89
CA HIS A 220 -16.85 -4.23 18.04
C HIS A 220 -17.56 -3.97 16.71
N GLU A 221 -17.06 -3.04 15.90
CA GLU A 221 -17.60 -2.76 14.57
C GLU A 221 -17.36 -3.94 13.62
N MET A 222 -16.16 -4.51 13.65
CA MET A 222 -15.83 -5.70 12.85
C MET A 222 -16.72 -6.88 13.21
N ALA A 223 -16.91 -7.16 14.50
CA ALA A 223 -17.78 -8.23 14.98
C ALA A 223 -19.24 -8.03 14.53
N ARG A 224 -19.76 -6.80 14.64
CA ARG A 224 -21.11 -6.46 14.14
C ARG A 224 -21.24 -6.71 12.64
N SER A 225 -20.25 -6.28 11.86
CA SER A 225 -20.25 -6.40 10.41
C SER A 225 -20.17 -7.85 9.93
N LEU A 226 -19.34 -8.68 10.60
CA LEU A 226 -19.22 -10.10 10.30
C LEU A 226 -20.46 -10.89 10.75
N SER A 227 -21.05 -10.55 11.90
CA SER A 227 -22.31 -11.14 12.36
C SER A 227 -23.46 -10.83 11.42
N ALA A 228 -23.54 -9.61 10.87
CA ALA A 228 -24.54 -9.23 9.88
C ALA A 228 -24.39 -10.02 8.56
N ALA A 229 -23.17 -10.46 8.22
CA ALA A 229 -22.90 -11.34 7.09
C ALA A 229 -23.17 -12.84 7.39
N GLY A 230 -23.64 -13.17 8.61
CA GLY A 230 -23.97 -14.54 9.01
C GLY A 230 -22.76 -15.41 9.37
N ILE A 231 -21.61 -14.81 9.71
CA ILE A 231 -20.42 -15.52 10.20
C ILE A 231 -20.55 -15.69 11.73
N SER A 232 -20.25 -16.87 12.25
CA SER A 232 -20.20 -17.09 13.70
C SER A 232 -19.04 -16.31 14.29
N THR A 233 -19.33 -15.33 15.14
CA THR A 233 -18.34 -14.38 15.66
C THR A 233 -18.34 -14.37 17.18
N PHE A 234 -17.16 -14.43 17.77
CA PHE A 234 -16.94 -14.27 19.21
C PHE A 234 -16.11 -13.01 19.44
N LEU A 235 -16.60 -12.12 20.31
CA LEU A 235 -15.84 -10.95 20.74
C LEU A 235 -15.09 -11.29 22.03
N VAL A 236 -13.80 -11.01 22.08
CA VAL A 236 -12.95 -11.27 23.25
C VAL A 236 -12.12 -10.05 23.63
N PRO A 237 -11.80 -9.87 24.93
CA PRO A 237 -10.83 -8.87 25.35
C PRO A 237 -9.41 -9.29 24.94
N ASP A 238 -8.54 -8.32 24.73
CA ASP A 238 -7.17 -8.58 24.25
C ASP A 238 -6.35 -9.43 25.25
N SER A 239 -6.64 -9.33 26.55
CA SER A 239 -6.03 -10.15 27.60
C SER A 239 -6.30 -11.66 27.44
N SER A 240 -7.40 -12.01 26.78
CA SER A 240 -7.81 -13.41 26.59
C SER A 240 -7.21 -14.06 25.35
N ILE A 241 -6.52 -13.30 24.48
CA ILE A 241 -5.93 -13.82 23.23
C ILE A 241 -5.04 -15.03 23.49
N TYR A 242 -4.17 -14.97 24.49
CA TYR A 242 -3.24 -16.06 24.79
C TYR A 242 -3.99 -17.31 25.29
N ALA A 243 -5.04 -17.15 26.10
CA ALA A 243 -5.79 -18.27 26.68
C ALA A 243 -6.56 -19.08 25.63
N ILE A 244 -7.12 -18.40 24.62
CA ILE A 244 -7.91 -19.03 23.56
C ILE A 244 -7.05 -19.55 22.39
N MET A 245 -5.78 -19.13 22.30
CA MET A 245 -4.90 -19.46 21.18
C MET A 245 -4.74 -20.97 20.96
N SER A 246 -4.82 -21.78 22.02
CA SER A 246 -4.79 -23.25 21.94
C SER A 246 -5.89 -23.87 21.06
N ARG A 247 -6.96 -23.13 20.78
CA ARG A 247 -8.09 -23.58 19.95
C ARG A 247 -8.14 -22.90 18.58
N VAL A 248 -7.31 -21.89 18.36
CA VAL A 248 -7.29 -21.13 17.11
C VAL A 248 -6.51 -21.93 16.07
N ASN A 249 -7.05 -22.04 14.86
CA ASN A 249 -6.37 -22.73 13.76
C ASN A 249 -5.48 -21.79 12.96
N LYS A 250 -5.90 -20.53 12.78
CA LYS A 250 -5.16 -19.50 12.02
C LYS A 250 -5.37 -18.12 12.62
N VAL A 251 -4.36 -17.28 12.54
CA VAL A 251 -4.47 -15.85 12.87
C VAL A 251 -4.42 -15.07 11.57
N ILE A 252 -5.44 -14.25 11.31
CA ILE A 252 -5.50 -13.37 10.13
C ILE A 252 -5.45 -11.94 10.61
N LEU A 253 -4.43 -11.20 10.16
CA LEU A 253 -4.12 -9.84 10.60
C LEU A 253 -4.14 -8.87 9.43
N GLY A 254 -4.43 -7.61 9.72
CA GLY A 254 -4.22 -6.50 8.80
C GLY A 254 -2.94 -5.76 9.12
N ALA A 255 -2.25 -5.24 8.11
CA ALA A 255 -1.12 -4.33 8.30
C ALA A 255 -1.51 -2.88 8.01
N HIS A 256 -0.88 -1.94 8.70
CA HIS A 256 -0.86 -0.52 8.33
C HIS A 256 0.20 -0.26 7.26
N ALA A 257 1.44 -0.70 7.50
CA ALA A 257 2.56 -0.63 6.57
C ALA A 257 3.43 -1.88 6.69
N ILE A 258 4.00 -2.35 5.58
CA ILE A 258 4.94 -3.48 5.54
C ILE A 258 6.29 -2.94 5.06
N LEU A 259 7.37 -3.29 5.75
CA LEU A 259 8.71 -2.82 5.47
C LEU A 259 9.46 -3.76 4.52
N ALA A 260 10.56 -3.29 3.94
CA ALA A 260 11.36 -4.08 3.01
C ALA A 260 12.06 -5.28 3.67
N ASN A 261 12.27 -5.25 5.00
CA ASN A 261 12.75 -6.39 5.77
C ASN A 261 11.67 -7.47 6.03
N GLY A 262 10.42 -7.23 5.61
CA GLY A 262 9.27 -8.11 5.85
C GLY A 262 8.59 -7.90 7.21
N GLY A 263 9.08 -6.98 8.05
CA GLY A 263 8.39 -6.54 9.25
C GLY A 263 7.17 -5.69 8.92
N MET A 264 6.22 -5.59 9.83
CA MET A 264 5.02 -4.78 9.61
C MET A 264 4.66 -3.91 10.82
N PHE A 265 4.09 -2.75 10.52
CA PHE A 265 3.35 -1.96 11.50
C PHE A 265 1.88 -2.31 11.40
N ALA A 266 1.26 -2.58 12.54
CA ALA A 266 -0.16 -2.88 12.65
C ALA A 266 -0.73 -2.19 13.88
N ILE A 267 -2.04 -2.26 14.06
CA ILE A 267 -2.71 -1.73 15.26
C ILE A 267 -2.14 -2.36 16.53
N THR A 268 -2.18 -1.61 17.62
CA THR A 268 -1.77 -2.10 18.94
C THR A 268 -2.45 -3.43 19.31
N GLY A 269 -1.73 -4.31 19.98
CA GLY A 269 -2.16 -5.68 20.32
C GLY A 269 -1.83 -6.71 19.23
N THR A 270 -1.49 -6.30 18.01
CA THR A 270 -1.11 -7.24 16.94
C THR A 270 0.15 -8.05 17.30
N LEU A 271 1.13 -7.41 17.95
CA LEU A 271 2.33 -8.12 18.42
C LEU A 271 1.98 -9.19 19.47
N LEU A 272 0.98 -8.92 20.31
CA LEU A 272 0.51 -9.88 21.32
C LEU A 272 -0.14 -11.11 20.68
N ALA A 273 -0.98 -10.95 19.65
CA ALA A 273 -1.48 -12.11 18.91
C ALA A 273 -0.38 -12.85 18.15
N ALA A 274 0.55 -12.14 17.50
CA ALA A 274 1.60 -12.78 16.71
C ALA A 274 2.57 -13.59 17.59
N THR A 275 2.93 -13.08 18.75
CA THR A 275 3.78 -13.80 19.73
C THR A 275 3.05 -14.98 20.36
N ALA A 276 1.77 -14.81 20.74
CA ALA A 276 0.93 -15.91 21.20
C ALA A 276 0.79 -17.01 20.13
N ALA A 277 0.61 -16.60 18.87
CA ALA A 277 0.47 -17.51 17.74
C ALA A 277 1.74 -18.35 17.53
N ARG A 278 2.91 -17.69 17.59
CA ARG A 278 4.21 -18.36 17.51
C ARG A 278 4.40 -19.37 18.64
N ALA A 279 4.02 -19.04 19.87
CA ALA A 279 4.11 -19.95 21.02
C ALA A 279 3.23 -21.21 20.86
N HIS A 280 2.07 -21.06 20.21
CA HIS A 280 1.13 -22.16 19.95
C HIS A 280 1.30 -22.82 18.57
N SER A 281 2.33 -22.43 17.80
CA SER A 281 2.57 -22.91 16.42
C SER A 281 1.35 -22.73 15.50
N THR A 282 0.55 -21.69 15.74
CA THR A 282 -0.57 -21.34 14.85
C THR A 282 -0.07 -20.40 13.76
N PRO A 283 -0.38 -20.66 12.48
CA PRO A 283 0.09 -19.85 11.38
C PRO A 283 -0.51 -18.43 11.41
N VAL A 284 0.35 -17.44 11.13
CA VAL A 284 0.00 -16.01 11.04
C VAL A 284 -0.04 -15.59 9.57
N VAL A 285 -1.22 -15.20 9.13
CA VAL A 285 -1.53 -14.74 7.77
C VAL A 285 -1.80 -13.25 7.82
N VAL A 286 -1.15 -12.46 6.96
CA VAL A 286 -1.33 -11.01 6.91
C VAL A 286 -1.97 -10.62 5.58
N CYS A 287 -3.13 -9.97 5.64
CA CYS A 287 -3.82 -9.46 4.45
C CYS A 287 -3.56 -7.95 4.28
N ALA A 288 -2.88 -7.57 3.20
CA ALA A 288 -2.56 -6.18 2.92
C ALA A 288 -2.43 -5.92 1.41
N GLY A 289 -2.86 -4.75 0.95
CA GLY A 289 -2.61 -4.30 -0.43
C GLY A 289 -1.16 -3.89 -0.64
N GLN A 290 -0.67 -4.01 -1.88
CA GLN A 290 0.70 -3.64 -2.25
C GLN A 290 1.05 -2.17 -1.96
N PHE A 291 0.07 -1.26 -2.01
CA PHE A 291 0.29 0.16 -1.70
C PHE A 291 0.78 0.42 -0.26
N LYS A 292 0.70 -0.60 0.63
CA LYS A 292 1.24 -0.55 2.00
C LYS A 292 2.69 -1.04 2.09
N LEU A 293 3.23 -1.66 1.04
CA LEU A 293 4.64 -2.07 0.98
C LEU A 293 5.50 -0.82 0.92
N THR A 294 6.49 -0.74 1.80
CA THR A 294 7.35 0.42 2.00
C THR A 294 8.79 -0.01 1.75
N PRO A 295 9.55 0.69 0.89
CA PRO A 295 10.93 0.31 0.57
C PRO A 295 11.94 0.55 1.70
N LEU A 296 11.51 1.18 2.79
CA LEU A 296 12.35 1.47 3.95
C LEU A 296 12.68 0.16 4.70
N TRP A 297 13.98 -0.07 4.94
CA TRP A 297 14.48 -1.36 5.44
C TRP A 297 14.20 -1.60 6.92
N ASN A 298 14.48 -0.63 7.78
CA ASN A 298 14.29 -0.76 9.22
C ASN A 298 13.89 0.57 9.83
N LEU A 299 12.63 0.66 10.23
CA LEU A 299 12.08 1.81 10.95
C LEU A 299 11.81 1.48 12.42
N TYR A 300 12.29 0.34 12.93
CA TYR A 300 11.94 -0.10 14.28
C TYR A 300 12.34 0.91 15.36
N HIS A 301 13.54 1.50 15.28
CA HIS A 301 14.03 2.44 16.28
C HIS A 301 13.42 3.84 16.13
N ASP A 302 13.01 4.22 14.91
CA ASP A 302 12.47 5.55 14.61
C ASP A 302 10.92 5.59 14.69
N TYR A 303 10.25 4.44 14.60
CA TYR A 303 8.79 4.32 14.51
C TYR A 303 8.16 3.29 15.46
N GLY A 304 8.93 2.34 16.01
CA GLY A 304 8.41 1.33 16.94
C GLY A 304 7.85 1.96 18.22
N ALA A 305 6.54 1.82 18.44
CA ALA A 305 5.82 2.31 19.63
C ALA A 305 5.93 3.84 19.91
N LEU A 306 6.26 4.64 18.89
CA LEU A 306 6.40 6.11 19.02
C LEU A 306 5.20 6.91 18.51
N ASP A 307 4.17 6.25 17.95
CA ASP A 307 2.90 6.92 17.68
C ASP A 307 1.96 6.80 18.85
N PHE A 308 1.89 7.87 19.63
CA PHE A 308 0.95 8.00 20.72
C PHE A 308 -0.35 8.63 20.21
N ALA A 309 -1.45 7.92 20.45
CA ALA A 309 -2.80 8.45 20.34
C ALA A 309 -3.16 9.24 21.60
N ASP A 310 -4.34 9.85 21.59
CA ASP A 310 -4.83 10.65 22.71
C ASP A 310 -4.92 9.79 23.99
N PRO A 311 -4.27 10.18 25.11
CA PRO A 311 -4.37 9.46 26.38
C PRO A 311 -5.79 9.41 26.94
N SER A 312 -6.68 10.31 26.51
CA SER A 312 -8.07 10.37 26.98
C SER A 312 -8.86 9.08 26.73
N SER A 313 -8.51 8.30 25.69
CA SER A 313 -9.15 7.02 25.41
C SER A 313 -8.77 5.94 26.42
N VAL A 314 -7.62 6.07 27.08
CA VAL A 314 -7.15 5.14 28.12
C VAL A 314 -7.66 5.58 29.49
N LEU A 315 -7.50 6.86 29.83
CA LEU A 315 -7.96 7.42 31.09
C LEU A 315 -8.79 8.68 30.83
N GLY A 316 -10.08 8.60 31.16
CA GLY A 316 -11.00 9.72 31.03
C GLY A 316 -10.66 10.87 31.97
N PHE A 317 -10.96 12.10 31.54
CA PHE A 317 -10.73 13.31 32.34
C PHE A 317 -11.58 13.35 33.63
N GLU A 318 -12.62 12.52 33.70
CA GLU A 318 -13.47 12.37 34.89
C GLU A 318 -12.68 11.85 36.11
N GLU A 319 -11.57 11.12 35.89
CA GLU A 319 -10.69 10.61 36.95
C GLU A 319 -9.59 11.60 37.36
N GLY A 320 -9.93 12.89 37.48
CA GLY A 320 -8.96 13.99 37.69
C GLY A 320 -7.94 13.78 38.82
N ASN A 321 -8.30 13.07 39.89
CA ASN A 321 -7.37 12.73 40.98
C ASN A 321 -6.21 11.79 40.56
N LEU A 322 -6.43 10.98 39.54
CA LEU A 322 -5.48 10.00 39.02
C LEU A 322 -4.67 10.57 37.85
N VAL A 323 -5.31 11.40 37.00
CA VAL A 323 -4.67 12.09 35.86
C VAL A 323 -3.45 12.89 36.31
N ASP A 324 -3.53 13.58 37.46
CA ASP A 324 -2.42 14.39 37.98
C ASP A 324 -1.26 13.57 38.57
N LYS A 325 -1.43 12.26 38.76
CA LYS A 325 -0.48 11.39 39.47
C LYS A 325 0.14 10.29 38.61
N VAL A 326 -0.42 10.02 37.44
CA VAL A 326 -0.04 8.87 36.61
C VAL A 326 0.24 9.35 35.19
N ASP A 327 1.39 8.95 34.65
CA ASP A 327 1.71 9.14 33.24
C ASP A 327 0.95 8.09 32.40
N VAL A 328 0.04 8.56 31.56
CA VAL A 328 -0.79 7.69 30.70
C VAL A 328 -0.20 7.66 29.30
N LEU A 329 0.14 6.46 28.83
CA LEU A 329 0.67 6.22 27.49
C LEU A 329 -0.34 5.43 26.66
N ASN A 330 -0.53 5.84 25.41
CA ASN A 330 -1.44 5.18 24.46
C ASN A 330 -0.75 4.96 23.11
N PRO A 331 0.07 3.90 22.96
CA PRO A 331 0.66 3.55 21.67
C PRO A 331 -0.41 3.07 20.69
N TYR A 332 -0.44 3.63 19.49
CA TYR A 332 -1.43 3.33 18.46
C TYR A 332 -1.01 2.17 17.55
N TYR A 333 0.28 2.09 17.21
CA TYR A 333 0.84 1.06 16.35
C TYR A 333 1.87 0.20 17.08
N ASP A 334 1.82 -1.11 16.77
CA ASP A 334 2.82 -2.09 17.14
C ASP A 334 3.67 -2.47 15.94
N TYR A 335 4.93 -2.79 16.20
CA TYR A 335 5.80 -3.43 15.22
C TYR A 335 5.82 -4.94 15.42
N VAL A 336 5.53 -5.68 14.34
CA VAL A 336 5.63 -7.14 14.30
C VAL A 336 6.82 -7.52 13.42
N GLY A 337 7.75 -8.27 14.01
CA GLY A 337 8.92 -8.75 13.29
C GLY A 337 8.57 -9.75 12.18
N PRO A 338 9.39 -9.81 11.11
CA PRO A 338 9.17 -10.74 10.00
C PRO A 338 9.13 -12.20 10.46
N ASP A 339 9.87 -12.55 11.52
CA ASP A 339 9.94 -13.89 12.09
C ASP A 339 8.63 -14.37 12.72
N LEU A 340 7.63 -13.50 12.90
CA LEU A 340 6.32 -13.84 13.45
C LEU A 340 5.24 -13.97 12.37
N VAL A 341 5.55 -13.64 11.12
CA VAL A 341 4.62 -13.72 9.98
C VAL A 341 4.98 -14.93 9.14
N ASP A 342 4.00 -15.74 8.75
CA ASP A 342 4.25 -16.90 7.91
C ASP A 342 3.92 -16.64 6.43
N VAL A 343 2.87 -15.84 6.14
CA VAL A 343 2.48 -15.50 4.76
C VAL A 343 1.80 -14.13 4.66
N PHE A 344 2.10 -13.40 3.58
CA PHE A 344 1.42 -12.19 3.16
C PHE A 344 0.47 -12.48 2.00
N ILE A 345 -0.79 -12.11 2.14
CA ILE A 345 -1.78 -12.16 1.06
C ILE A 345 -1.95 -10.74 0.52
N THR A 346 -1.54 -10.56 -0.74
CA THR A 346 -1.63 -9.29 -1.47
C THR A 346 -2.57 -9.41 -2.67
N ASN A 347 -2.70 -8.34 -3.45
CA ASN A 347 -3.50 -8.33 -4.68
C ASN A 347 -2.99 -9.28 -5.76
N ASP A 348 -1.68 -9.55 -5.78
CA ASP A 348 -1.06 -10.39 -6.82
C ASP A 348 -0.94 -11.86 -6.41
N GLY A 349 -1.19 -12.17 -5.13
CA GLY A 349 -1.12 -13.52 -4.61
C GLY A 349 -0.56 -13.60 -3.20
N ASP A 350 -0.22 -14.82 -2.83
CA ASP A 350 0.41 -15.20 -1.58
C ASP A 350 1.95 -15.15 -1.69
N HIS A 351 2.57 -14.54 -0.69
CA HIS A 351 4.00 -14.28 -0.67
C HIS A 351 4.58 -14.61 0.70
N PRO A 352 5.67 -15.41 0.77
CA PRO A 352 6.42 -15.56 2.02
C PRO A 352 7.10 -14.23 2.40
N PRO A 353 7.39 -13.99 3.69
CA PRO A 353 8.11 -12.78 4.13
C PRO A 353 9.43 -12.53 3.40
N SER A 354 10.14 -13.60 3.03
CA SER A 354 11.41 -13.50 2.30
C SER A 354 11.27 -12.94 0.87
N SER A 355 10.10 -13.06 0.24
CA SER A 355 9.87 -12.51 -1.10
C SER A 355 9.40 -11.06 -1.08
N VAL A 356 9.09 -10.48 0.09
CA VAL A 356 8.64 -9.08 0.19
C VAL A 356 9.67 -8.12 -0.42
N TYR A 357 10.96 -8.38 -0.21
CA TYR A 357 12.03 -7.59 -0.82
C TYR A 357 11.96 -7.57 -2.36
N ARG A 358 11.58 -8.70 -2.97
CA ARG A 358 11.43 -8.79 -4.42
C ARG A 358 10.23 -7.99 -4.89
N LEU A 359 9.09 -8.06 -4.19
CA LEU A 359 7.90 -7.27 -4.52
C LEU A 359 8.18 -5.78 -4.42
N VAL A 360 8.91 -5.35 -3.39
CA VAL A 360 9.33 -3.95 -3.22
C VAL A 360 10.17 -3.50 -4.41
N LYS A 361 11.12 -4.32 -4.87
CA LYS A 361 11.95 -4.03 -6.05
C LYS A 361 11.21 -4.05 -7.38
N GLU A 362 10.14 -4.84 -7.48
CA GLU A 362 9.28 -4.88 -8.66
C GLU A 362 8.29 -3.71 -8.67
N THR A 363 8.03 -3.07 -7.53
CA THR A 363 7.04 -1.97 -7.40
C THR A 363 7.69 -0.58 -7.34
N TYR A 364 8.93 -0.50 -6.88
CA TYR A 364 9.63 0.76 -6.62
C TYR A 364 11.04 0.75 -7.20
N ASP A 365 11.49 1.91 -7.66
CA ASP A 365 12.87 2.12 -8.07
C ASP A 365 13.80 2.43 -6.88
N ASP A 366 15.02 1.90 -6.94
CA ASP A 366 16.06 2.11 -5.92
C ASP A 366 16.41 3.62 -5.76
N ASP A 367 16.24 4.41 -6.82
CA ASP A 367 16.52 5.85 -6.85
C ASP A 367 15.51 6.71 -6.06
N ASP A 368 14.37 6.15 -5.65
CA ASP A 368 13.29 6.88 -4.95
C ASP A 368 13.08 6.40 -3.50
N HIS A 369 14.02 5.66 -2.92
CA HIS A 369 13.92 5.25 -1.51
C HIS A 369 13.80 6.47 -0.58
N GLU A 370 14.57 7.52 -0.86
CA GLU A 370 14.47 8.83 -0.22
C GLU A 370 13.75 9.80 -1.17
N LEU A 371 12.67 10.44 -0.68
CA LEU A 371 11.85 11.39 -1.44
C LEU A 371 12.29 12.83 -1.21
#